data_AF-A0A0F5L2W9-F1
#
_entry.id   AF-A0A0F5L2W9-F1
#
_cell.length_a   1.000
_cell.length_b   1.000
_cell.length_c   1.000
_cell.angle_alpha   90.00
_cell.angle_beta   90.00
_cell.angle_gamma   90.00
#
_symmetry.space_group_name_H-M   'P 1'
#
loop_
_entity.id
_entity.type
_entity.pdbx_description
1 polymer ?
#
loop_
_entity_poly.entity_id
_entity_poly.type
_entity_poly.pdbx_seq_one_letter_code
_entity_poly.pdbx_strand_id
1 'polypeptide(L)'
;MFSNYVPFSMTGWRGGEITPVTPFFDYVLVWNTGISYGLLDGLPVWTLGAIMMVAIVGLSVWWWRTDAPMVRLGLAFCIGGALSNALDRLIFGAVADFFHFHYGSWSFYIFNIADMAITLGVILLILDLLGLGRKPAARQN
;
A
#
# COMPACT_ATOMS: atom_id res chain seq x y z
N MET A 1 9.87 -15.58 21.01
CA MET A 1 11.11 -14.95 21.51
C MET A 1 11.42 -13.81 20.55
N PHE A 2 10.79 -12.66 20.74
CA PHE A 2 10.90 -11.52 19.81
C PHE A 2 11.69 -10.42 20.52
N SER A 3 12.91 -10.17 20.06
CA SER A 3 13.84 -9.23 20.68
C SER A 3 13.94 -7.97 19.83
N ASN A 4 13.70 -6.84 20.50
CA ASN A 4 13.98 -5.45 20.14
C ASN A 4 12.99 -4.74 19.20
N TYR A 5 12.06 -4.02 19.83
CA TYR A 5 11.45 -2.81 19.27
C TYR A 5 11.93 -1.61 20.10
N VAL A 6 12.33 -0.53 19.42
CA VAL A 6 12.60 0.76 20.07
C VAL A 6 11.35 1.62 19.89
N PRO A 7 10.54 1.87 20.95
CA PRO A 7 9.33 2.67 20.81
C PRO A 7 9.70 4.16 20.82
N PHE A 8 9.41 4.85 19.72
CA PHE A 8 9.38 6.31 19.67
C PHE A 8 7.95 6.77 19.99
N SER A 9 7.73 7.37 21.16
CA SER A 9 6.39 7.77 21.61
C SER A 9 6.24 9.30 21.65
N MET A 10 5.35 9.86 20.83
CA MET A 10 4.80 11.20 21.04
C MET A 10 3.47 11.18 21.84
N THR A 11 2.90 9.99 22.11
CA THR A 11 1.55 9.83 22.71
C THR A 11 1.42 8.71 23.75
N GLY A 12 2.52 8.17 24.28
CA GLY A 12 2.48 7.09 25.29
C GLY A 12 2.25 5.67 24.74
N TRP A 13 2.16 5.53 23.42
CA TRP A 13 2.00 4.26 22.70
C TRP A 13 3.30 3.44 22.74
N ARG A 14 3.27 2.19 23.24
CA ARG A 14 4.47 1.36 23.51
C ARG A 14 4.87 0.40 22.39
N GLY A 15 4.08 0.30 21.32
CA GLY A 15 4.30 -0.65 20.22
C GLY A 15 3.71 -2.03 20.53
N GLY A 16 3.02 -2.64 19.55
CA GLY A 16 2.38 -3.95 19.71
C GLY A 16 1.03 -3.96 20.44
N GLU A 17 0.44 -2.79 20.73
CA GLU A 17 -0.89 -2.69 21.33
C GLU A 17 -1.99 -2.86 20.28
N ILE A 18 -2.89 -3.80 20.52
CA ILE A 18 -4.11 -3.99 19.72
C ILE A 18 -5.20 -3.21 20.44
N THR A 19 -5.83 -2.27 19.74
CA THR A 19 -6.99 -1.51 20.24
C THR A 19 -8.24 -2.02 19.53
N PRO A 20 -9.06 -2.87 20.18
CA PRO A 20 -10.30 -3.32 19.59
C PRO A 20 -11.26 -2.14 19.40
N VAL A 21 -11.75 -1.95 18.18
CA VAL A 21 -12.69 -0.86 17.84
C VAL A 21 -14.09 -1.43 17.65
N THR A 22 -14.21 -2.56 16.96
CA THR A 22 -15.47 -3.31 16.78
C THR A 22 -15.21 -4.81 16.92
N PRO A 23 -16.25 -5.66 16.99
CA PRO A 23 -16.08 -7.12 17.02
C PRO A 23 -15.37 -7.72 15.79
N PHE A 24 -15.14 -6.93 14.75
CA PHE A 24 -14.52 -7.38 13.49
C PHE A 24 -13.38 -6.47 13.02
N PHE A 25 -12.99 -5.46 13.81
CA PHE A 25 -11.97 -4.49 13.43
C PHE A 25 -11.18 -4.00 14.64
N ASP A 26 -9.86 -4.15 14.53
CA ASP A 26 -8.89 -3.66 15.50
C ASP A 26 -8.00 -2.60 14.85
N TYR A 27 -7.69 -1.55 15.61
CA TYR A 27 -6.62 -0.63 15.28
C TYR A 27 -5.34 -1.13 15.96
N VAL A 28 -4.32 -1.42 15.15
CA VAL A 28 -3.05 -1.99 15.59
C VAL A 28 -1.89 -1.13 15.10
N LEU A 29 -0.67 -1.46 15.52
CA LEU A 29 0.55 -0.99 14.86
C LEU A 29 1.50 -2.16 14.76
N VAL A 30 1.72 -2.60 13.54
CA VAL A 30 2.66 -3.65 13.19
C VAL A 30 3.72 -3.06 12.28
N TRP A 31 4.99 -3.30 12.61
CA TRP A 31 6.10 -2.93 11.74
C TRP A 31 6.41 -4.08 10.80
N ASN A 32 6.13 -3.88 9.52
CA ASN A 32 6.33 -4.86 8.47
C ASN A 32 7.69 -4.65 7.78
N THR A 33 8.62 -5.56 8.05
CA THR A 33 9.98 -5.54 7.48
C THR A 33 10.06 -6.21 6.10
N GLY A 34 9.01 -6.93 5.67
CA GLY A 34 8.98 -7.70 4.42
C GLY A 34 8.12 -7.06 3.32
N ILE A 35 7.77 -7.87 2.32
CA ILE A 35 6.64 -7.64 1.41
C ILE A 35 5.54 -8.62 1.85
N SER A 36 4.29 -8.18 1.88
CA SER A 36 3.13 -8.96 2.34
C SER A 36 3.13 -10.39 1.76
N TYR A 37 2.74 -11.37 2.59
CA TYR A 37 2.72 -12.83 2.35
C TYR A 37 4.01 -13.64 2.56
N GLY A 38 5.10 -13.07 3.07
CA GLY A 38 6.39 -13.80 3.13
C GLY A 38 6.95 -14.14 1.74
N LEU A 39 6.34 -13.58 0.69
CA LEU A 39 6.86 -13.59 -0.65
C LEU A 39 8.10 -12.69 -0.61
N LEU A 40 9.28 -13.30 -0.72
CA LEU A 40 10.59 -12.64 -0.61
C LEU A 40 11.09 -12.37 0.82
N ASP A 41 10.59 -13.09 1.83
CA ASP A 41 10.99 -12.93 3.25
C ASP A 41 12.49 -13.22 3.52
N GLY A 42 13.20 -13.79 2.55
CA GLY A 42 14.66 -14.02 2.60
C GLY A 42 15.49 -13.03 1.77
N LEU A 43 14.85 -12.07 1.08
CA LEU A 43 15.60 -11.08 0.33
C LEU A 43 16.11 -9.97 1.26
N PRO A 44 17.33 -9.47 1.04
CA PRO A 44 17.80 -8.29 1.74
C PRO A 44 16.83 -7.11 1.55
N VAL A 45 16.65 -6.32 2.60
CA VAL A 45 15.78 -5.12 2.61
C VAL A 45 16.09 -4.18 1.42
N TRP A 46 17.36 -4.05 1.04
CA TRP A 46 17.77 -3.25 -0.11
C TRP A 46 17.24 -3.77 -1.45
N THR A 47 17.05 -5.09 -1.60
CA THR A 47 16.49 -5.69 -2.81
C THR A 47 15.00 -5.39 -2.94
N LEU A 48 14.25 -5.44 -1.83
CA LEU A 48 12.85 -5.03 -1.79
C LEU A 48 12.71 -3.54 -2.13
N GLY A 49 13.60 -2.71 -1.58
CA GLY A 49 13.70 -1.29 -1.92
C GLY A 49 13.97 -1.06 -3.41
N ALA A 50 14.89 -1.80 -4.01
CA ALA A 50 15.20 -1.69 -5.43
C ALA A 50 14.01 -2.06 -6.33
N ILE A 51 13.30 -3.15 -6.03
CA ILE A 51 12.10 -3.58 -6.78
C ILE A 51 11.03 -2.49 -6.72
N MET A 52 10.79 -1.94 -5.54
CA MET A 52 9.82 -0.86 -5.34
C MET A 52 10.22 0.40 -6.11
N MET A 53 11.50 0.79 -6.10
CA MET A 53 12.00 1.93 -6.88
C MET A 53 11.82 1.73 -8.38
N VAL A 54 12.09 0.53 -8.89
CA VAL A 54 11.84 0.20 -10.31
C VAL A 54 10.36 0.33 -10.65
N ALA A 55 9.47 -0.18 -9.79
CA ALA A 55 8.03 -0.04 -9.97
C ALA A 55 7.58 1.44 -9.97
N ILE A 56 8.04 2.24 -9.00
CA ILE A 56 7.71 3.67 -8.90
C ILE A 56 8.15 4.42 -10.16
N VAL A 57 9.37 4.18 -10.64
CA VAL A 57 9.87 4.81 -11.88
C VAL A 57 9.06 4.37 -13.09
N GLY A 58 8.80 3.06 -13.25
CA GLY A 58 8.01 2.54 -14.36
C GLY A 58 6.59 3.12 -14.41
N LEU A 59 5.91 3.15 -13.26
CA LEU A 59 4.58 3.74 -13.13
C LEU A 59 4.61 5.25 -13.39
N SER A 60 5.64 5.96 -12.94
CA SER A 60 5.78 7.41 -13.17
C SER A 60 6.01 7.73 -14.65
N VAL A 61 6.81 6.92 -15.36
CA VAL A 61 6.99 7.04 -16.81
C VAL A 61 5.67 6.78 -17.53
N TRP A 62 4.90 5.78 -17.11
CA TRP A 62 3.58 5.53 -17.69
C TRP A 62 2.61 6.69 -17.41
N TRP A 63 2.60 7.22 -16.19
CA TRP A 63 1.78 8.37 -15.79
C TRP A 63 2.09 9.62 -16.62
N TRP A 64 3.37 9.82 -16.97
CA TRP A 64 3.80 10.92 -17.83
C TRP A 64 3.34 10.77 -19.29
N ARG A 65 3.21 9.52 -19.77
CA ARG A 65 2.89 9.22 -21.17
C ARG A 65 1.40 9.04 -21.46
N THR A 66 0.55 8.89 -20.45
CA THR A 66 -0.88 8.63 -20.64
C THR A 66 -1.69 9.91 -20.64
N ASP A 67 -2.59 10.06 -21.62
CA ASP A 67 -3.58 11.15 -21.68
C ASP A 67 -4.94 10.74 -21.09
N ALA A 68 -5.14 9.46 -20.78
CA ALA A 68 -6.40 8.98 -20.21
C ALA A 68 -6.51 9.43 -18.74
N PRO A 69 -7.49 10.29 -18.39
CA PRO A 69 -7.57 10.91 -17.06
C PRO A 69 -7.77 9.87 -15.96
N MET A 70 -8.53 8.81 -16.25
CA MET A 70 -8.80 7.73 -15.30
C MET A 70 -7.55 6.88 -15.04
N VAL A 71 -6.80 6.54 -16.10
CA VAL A 71 -5.49 5.88 -15.97
C VAL A 71 -4.53 6.76 -15.18
N ARG A 72 -4.49 8.06 -15.46
CA ARG A 72 -3.63 9.03 -14.78
C ARG A 72 -3.95 9.12 -13.29
N LEU A 73 -5.23 9.11 -12.92
CA LEU A 73 -5.67 9.08 -11.53
C LEU A 73 -5.29 7.77 -10.84
N GLY A 74 -5.55 6.62 -11.49
CA GLY A 74 -5.19 5.31 -10.95
C GLY A 74 -3.69 5.17 -10.70
N LEU A 75 -2.87 5.62 -11.65
CA LEU A 75 -1.43 5.66 -11.51
C LEU A 75 -0.96 6.62 -10.40
N ALA A 76 -1.60 7.79 -10.24
CA ALA A 76 -1.26 8.71 -9.16
C ALA A 76 -1.48 8.08 -7.77
N PHE A 77 -2.57 7.32 -7.60
CA PHE A 77 -2.83 6.56 -6.38
C PHE A 77 -1.78 5.46 -6.13
N CYS A 78 -1.45 4.66 -7.16
CA CYS A 78 -0.42 3.63 -7.05
C CYS A 78 0.97 4.21 -6.72
N ILE A 79 1.37 5.28 -7.40
CA ILE A 79 2.65 5.95 -7.19
C ILE A 79 2.69 6.57 -5.79
N GLY A 80 1.62 7.26 -5.38
CA GLY A 80 1.53 7.90 -4.07
C GLY A 80 1.66 6.89 -2.92
N GLY A 81 0.90 5.78 -2.97
CA GLY A 81 1.00 4.73 -1.97
C GLY A 81 2.36 4.01 -1.98
N ALA A 82 2.92 3.74 -3.17
CA ALA A 82 4.25 3.13 -3.26
C ALA A 82 5.33 4.06 -2.68
N LEU A 83 5.27 5.37 -2.96
CA LEU A 83 6.19 6.36 -2.42
C LEU A 83 6.11 6.50 -0.90
N SER A 84 4.91 6.48 -0.30
CA SER A 84 4.79 6.54 1.16
C SER A 84 5.36 5.29 1.84
N ASN A 85 5.06 4.09 1.32
CA ASN A 85 5.65 2.84 1.82
C ASN A 85 7.18 2.78 1.59
N ALA A 86 7.69 3.45 0.56
CA ALA A 86 9.11 3.61 0.33
C ALA A 86 9.77 4.55 1.34
N LEU A 87 9.10 5.66 1.63
CA LEU A 87 9.58 6.63 2.61
C LEU A 87 9.63 6.01 4.02
N ASP A 88 8.61 5.25 4.41
CA ASP A 88 8.60 4.53 5.69
C ASP A 88 9.79 3.58 5.81
N ARG A 89 10.05 2.79 4.77
CA ARG A 89 11.22 1.89 4.74
C ARG A 89 12.54 2.64 4.79
N LEU A 90 12.64 3.80 4.14
CA LEU A 90 13.86 4.61 4.16
C LEU A 90 14.15 5.18 5.56
N ILE A 91 13.11 5.62 6.27
CA ILE A 91 13.23 6.26 7.59
C ILE A 91 13.33 5.23 8.71
N PHE A 92 12.47 4.20 8.69
CA PHE A 92 12.27 3.27 9.79
C PHE A 92 12.79 1.85 9.51
N GLY A 93 13.17 1.54 8.27
CA GLY A 93 13.57 0.18 7.88
C GLY A 93 12.40 -0.81 7.75
N ALA A 94 11.16 -0.35 7.97
CA ALA A 94 9.92 -1.13 7.93
C ALA A 94 8.75 -0.23 7.55
N VAL A 95 7.60 -0.82 7.18
CA VAL A 95 6.33 -0.10 6.97
C VAL A 95 5.45 -0.22 8.19
N ALA A 96 4.75 0.87 8.55
CA ALA A 96 3.74 0.83 9.60
C ALA A 96 2.39 0.38 9.02
N ASP A 97 1.86 -0.73 9.55
CA ASP A 97 0.54 -1.28 9.24
C ASP A 97 -0.41 -1.11 10.43
N PHE A 98 -1.67 -0.74 10.16
CA PHE A 98 -2.59 -0.26 11.21
C PHE A 98 -3.95 -0.92 11.27
N PHE A 99 -4.49 -1.34 10.12
CA PHE A 99 -5.88 -1.76 10.01
C PHE A 99 -5.97 -3.27 9.99
N HIS A 100 -6.64 -3.86 10.98
CA HIS A 100 -6.82 -5.30 11.08
C HIS A 100 -8.31 -5.66 11.10
N PHE A 101 -8.78 -6.33 10.06
CA PHE A 101 -10.16 -6.84 9.99
C PHE A 101 -10.16 -8.34 10.29
N HIS A 102 -11.10 -8.81 11.10
CA HIS A 102 -11.23 -10.21 11.49
C HIS A 102 -12.69 -10.62 11.70
N TYR A 103 -12.97 -11.92 11.67
CA TYR A 103 -14.29 -12.46 12.00
C TYR A 103 -14.16 -13.92 12.46
N GLY A 104 -14.45 -14.17 13.75
CA GLY A 104 -14.26 -15.50 14.33
C GLY A 104 -12.79 -15.93 14.28
N SER A 105 -12.49 -17.05 13.62
CA SER A 105 -11.11 -17.51 13.39
C SER A 105 -10.48 -16.96 12.11
N TRP A 106 -11.24 -16.25 11.28
CA TRP A 106 -10.74 -15.65 10.05
C TRP A 106 -10.11 -14.30 10.36
N SER A 107 -8.93 -14.05 9.79
CA SER A 107 -8.19 -12.81 9.90
C SER A 107 -7.83 -12.32 8.50
N PHE A 108 -8.16 -11.08 8.20
CA PHE A 108 -7.62 -10.40 7.03
C PHE A 108 -6.17 -9.96 7.28
N TYR A 109 -5.47 -9.65 6.20
CA TYR A 109 -4.15 -9.03 6.24
C TYR A 109 -4.22 -7.66 6.95
N ILE A 110 -3.18 -7.31 7.72
CA ILE A 110 -3.06 -6.01 8.38
C ILE A 110 -2.46 -5.04 7.38
N PHE A 111 -3.13 -3.92 7.11
CA PHE A 111 -2.72 -3.01 6.04
C PHE A 111 -2.71 -1.55 6.50
N ASN A 112 -2.22 -0.67 5.63
CA ASN A 112 -2.18 0.77 5.87
C ASN A 112 -2.89 1.59 4.78
N ILE A 113 -2.82 2.91 4.90
CA ILE A 113 -3.42 3.84 3.92
C ILE A 113 -2.75 3.74 2.55
N ALA A 114 -1.46 3.44 2.50
CA ALA A 114 -0.73 3.27 1.26
C ALA A 114 -1.25 2.06 0.47
N ASP A 115 -1.49 0.94 1.15
CA ASP A 115 -2.05 -0.28 0.54
C ASP A 115 -3.47 -0.04 0.01
N MET A 116 -4.29 0.73 0.74
CA MET A 116 -5.61 1.16 0.26
C MET A 116 -5.48 2.04 -1.00
N ALA A 117 -4.55 3.00 -1.01
CA ALA A 117 -4.32 3.85 -2.17
C ALA A 117 -3.90 3.03 -3.39
N ILE A 118 -2.94 2.11 -3.25
CA ILE A 118 -2.52 1.21 -4.33
C ILE A 118 -3.70 0.36 -4.82
N THR A 119 -4.49 -0.21 -3.91
CA THR A 119 -5.67 -1.01 -4.25
C THR A 119 -6.68 -0.21 -5.06
N LEU A 120 -7.01 1.01 -4.62
CA LEU A 120 -7.89 1.92 -5.34
C LEU A 120 -7.33 2.30 -6.72
N GLY A 121 -6.02 2.55 -6.80
CA GLY A 121 -5.34 2.84 -8.06
C GLY A 121 -5.46 1.68 -9.05
N VAL A 122 -5.22 0.44 -8.60
CA VAL A 122 -5.38 -0.76 -9.42
C VAL A 122 -6.84 -0.95 -9.86
N ILE A 123 -7.82 -0.73 -8.97
CA ILE A 123 -9.24 -0.78 -9.33
C ILE A 123 -9.55 0.22 -10.46
N LEU A 124 -9.06 1.45 -10.38
CA LEU A 124 -9.26 2.45 -11.44
C LEU A 124 -8.65 2.03 -12.77
N LEU A 125 -7.46 1.42 -12.75
CA LEU A 125 -6.81 0.89 -13.97
C LEU A 125 -7.61 -0.26 -14.58
N ILE A 126 -8.15 -1.16 -13.76
CA ILE A 126 -9.00 -2.26 -14.22
C ILE A 126 -10.30 -1.73 -14.82
N LEU A 127 -10.94 -0.75 -14.18
CA LEU A 127 -12.17 -0.15 -14.68
C LEU A 127 -11.95 0.54 -16.05
N ASP A 128 -10.82 1.23 -16.25
CA ASP A 128 -10.47 1.81 -17.55
C ASP A 128 -10.24 0.73 -18.61
N LEU A 129 -9.56 -0.36 -18.25
CA LEU A 129 -9.36 -1.53 -19.12
C LEU A 129 -10.69 -2.16 -19.55
N LEU A 130 -11.69 -2.17 -18.67
CA LEU A 130 -13.06 -2.62 -18.98
C LEU A 130 -13.87 -1.58 -19.79
N GLY A 131 -13.30 -0.42 -20.09
CA GLY A 131 -13.91 0.64 -20.90
C GLY A 131 -14.78 1.62 -20.11
N LEU A 132 -14.86 1.47 -18.79
CA LEU A 132 -15.59 2.37 -17.89
C LEU A 132 -14.74 3.62 -17.63
N GLY A 133 -14.73 4.57 -18.57
CA GLY A 133 -13.90 5.78 -18.47
C GLY A 133 -13.59 6.44 -19.81
N ARG A 134 -13.83 5.72 -20.92
CA ARG A 134 -13.73 6.28 -22.26
C ARG A 134 -14.94 7.20 -22.52
N LYS A 135 -14.68 8.44 -22.94
CA LYS A 135 -15.74 9.28 -23.52
C LYS A 135 -16.32 8.54 -24.74
N PRO A 136 -17.65 8.44 -24.90
CA PRO A 136 -18.24 7.87 -26.11
C PRO A 136 -17.63 8.59 -27.31
N ALA A 137 -17.10 7.84 -28.28
CA ALA A 137 -16.65 8.43 -29.53
C ALA A 137 -17.84 9.20 -30.11
N ALA A 138 -17.71 10.51 -30.23
CA ALA A 138 -18.71 11.32 -30.92
C ALA A 138 -18.84 10.71 -32.33
N ARG A 139 -20.04 10.21 -32.67
CA ARG A 139 -20.37 9.76 -34.03
C ARG A 139 -20.03 10.93 -34.96
N GLN A 140 -18.97 10.79 -35.74
CA GLN A 140 -18.77 11.61 -36.93
C GLN A 140 -19.79 11.10 -37.94
N ASN A 141 -20.88 11.86 -38.10
CA ASN A 141 -21.84 11.69 -39.18
C ASN A 141 -21.23 12.20 -40.49
#